data_AF-L9X5B8-F1
#
_entry.id   AF-L9X5B8-F1
#
_cell.length_a   1.000
_cell.length_b   1.000
_cell.length_c   1.000
_cell.angle_alpha   90.00
_cell.angle_beta   90.00
_cell.angle_gamma   90.00
#
_symmetry.space_group_name_H-M   'P 1'
#
loop_
_entity.id
_entity.type
_entity.pdbx_description
1 polymer ?
#
loop_
_entity_poly.entity_id
_entity_poly.type
_entity_poly.pdbx_seq_one_letter_code
_entity_poly.pdbx_strand_id
1 'polypeptide(L)' 'MSEEVPVHTNDILVLIVVSILGGFLLAAWTLPPALAFDFAVSVLAGTVLMAFLLFIPVMGVRLFIDDYRDDGSSG' A
#
# COMPACT_ATOMS: atom_id res chain seq x y z
N MET A 1 -7.62 -26.23 12.69
CA MET A 1 -7.83 -25.50 11.43
C MET A 1 -7.56 -24.03 11.71
N SER A 2 -6.29 -23.67 11.90
CA SER A 2 -5.84 -22.28 11.81
C SER A 2 -5.43 -22.09 10.36
N GLU A 3 -6.40 -21.75 9.52
CA GLU A 3 -6.12 -21.39 8.14
C GLU A 3 -5.28 -20.11 8.21
N GLU A 4 -3.99 -20.25 7.95
CA GLU A 4 -3.03 -19.16 8.00
C GLU A 4 -3.45 -18.15 6.94
N VAL A 5 -4.07 -17.06 7.38
CA VAL A 5 -4.46 -15.97 6.48
C VAL A 5 -3.16 -15.53 5.78
N PRO A 6 -3.11 -15.53 4.43
CA PRO A 6 -1.89 -15.26 3.67
C PRO A 6 -1.60 -13.75 3.66
N VAL A 7 -1.64 -13.11 4.83
CA VAL A 7 -1.38 -11.68 5.02
C VAL A 7 -0.38 -11.56 6.15
N HIS A 8 0.85 -11.18 5.81
CA HIS A 8 1.89 -10.93 6.79
C HIS A 8 1.85 -9.47 7.26
N THR A 9 2.37 -9.22 8.47
CA THR A 9 2.49 -7.85 9.00
C THR A 9 3.30 -6.95 8.07
N ASN A 10 4.26 -7.50 7.32
CA ASN A 10 5.06 -6.75 6.35
C ASN A 10 4.22 -6.22 5.19
N ASP A 11 3.23 -6.97 4.72
CA ASP A 11 2.35 -6.56 3.61
C ASP A 11 1.51 -5.35 4.01
N ILE A 12 1.02 -5.36 5.25
CA ILE A 12 0.29 -4.24 5.85
C ILE A 12 1.19 -3.01 5.95
N LEU A 13 2.45 -3.19 6.36
CA LEU A 13 3.41 -2.10 6.48
C LEU A 13 3.73 -1.48 5.11
N VAL A 14 4.00 -2.31 4.09
CA VAL A 14 4.23 -1.86 2.72
C VAL A 14 3.01 -1.13 2.18
N LEU A 15 1.81 -1.68 2.37
CA LEU A 15 0.57 -1.03 1.95
C LEU A 15 0.40 0.34 2.61
N ILE A 16 0.63 0.46 3.92
CA ILE A 16 0.54 1.73 4.65
C ILE A 16 1.52 2.75 4.06
N VAL A 17 2.79 2.37 3.90
CA VAL A 17 3.84 3.29 3.43
C VAL A 17 3.55 3.78 2.01
N VAL A 18 3.26 2.87 1.09
CA VAL A 18 2.96 3.22 -0.32
C VAL A 18 1.70 4.07 -0.40
N SER A 19 0.68 3.77 0.41
CA SER A 19 -0.58 4.53 0.41
C SER A 19 -0.41 5.94 0.95
N ILE A 20 0.36 6.13 2.02
CA ILE A 20 0.65 7.47 2.57
C ILE A 20 1.42 8.30 1.54
N LEU A 21 2.44 7.72 0.92
CA LEU A 21 3.22 8.40 -0.12
C LEU A 21 2.36 8.74 -1.34
N GLY A 22 1.52 7.81 -1.80
CA GLY A 22 0.59 8.02 -2.90
C GLY A 22 -0.46 9.09 -2.60
N GLY A 23 -1.04 9.06 -1.40
CA GLY A 23 -2.00 10.06 -0.94
C GLY A 23 -1.39 11.45 -0.84
N PHE A 24 -0.16 11.55 -0.34
CA PHE A 24 0.59 12.81 -0.31
C PHE A 24 0.87 13.35 -1.71
N LEU A 25 1.33 12.49 -2.64
CA LEU A 25 1.58 12.88 -4.02
C LEU A 25 0.31 13.35 -4.73
N LEU A 26 -0.82 12.65 -4.53
CA LEU A 26 -2.12 13.07 -5.08
C LEU A 26 -2.59 14.41 -4.51
N ALA A 27 -2.44 14.61 -3.21
CA ALA A 27 -2.81 15.88 -2.58
C ALA A 27 -1.91 17.02 -3.06
N ALA A 28 -0.60 16.80 -3.16
CA ALA A 28 0.37 17.77 -3.68
C ALA A 28 0.14 18.10 -5.17
N TRP A 29 -0.46 17.18 -5.92
CA TRP A 29 -0.87 17.44 -7.30
C TRP A 29 -2.12 18.31 -7.37
N THR A 30 -3.12 18.03 -6.54
CA THR A 30 -4.44 18.68 -6.62
C THR A 30 -4.49 20.03 -5.92
N LEU A 31 -3.72 20.20 -4.85
CA LEU A 31 -3.70 21.39 -4.01
C LEU A 31 -2.26 21.85 -3.79
N PRO A 32 -2.02 23.18 -3.70
CA PRO A 32 -0.73 23.69 -3.28
C PRO A 32 -0.34 23.08 -1.92
N PRO A 33 0.87 22.52 -1.79
CA PRO A 33 1.33 21.95 -0.53
C PRO A 33 1.50 23.07 0.51
N ALA A 34 0.51 23.20 1.37
CA ALA A 34 0.46 24.18 2.46
C ALA A 34 0.04 23.47 3.75
N LEU A 35 0.47 23.99 4.91
CA LEU A 35 -0.03 23.56 6.22
C LEU A 35 -1.44 24.13 6.45
N ALA A 36 -2.38 23.67 5.64
CA ALA A 36 -3.79 24.00 5.71
C ALA A 36 -4.59 22.72 6.02
N PHE A 37 -5.73 22.89 6.71
CA PHE A 37 -6.61 21.78 7.04
C PHE A 37 -7.08 21.02 5.79
N ASP A 38 -7.41 21.75 4.74
CA ASP A 38 -7.89 21.18 3.47
C ASP A 38 -6.84 20.29 2.79
N PHE A 39 -5.56 20.66 2.89
CA PHE A 39 -4.46 19.84 2.38
C PHE A 39 -4.34 18.54 3.19
N ALA A 40 -4.41 18.60 4.51
CA ALA A 40 -4.36 17.41 5.36
C ALA A 40 -5.54 16.44 5.09
N VAL A 41 -6.75 16.99 4.90
CA VAL A 41 -7.94 16.19 4.52
C VAL A 41 -7.76 15.57 3.14
N SER A 42 -7.20 16.30 2.18
CA SER A 42 -6.89 15.78 0.84
C SER A 42 -5.86 14.63 0.89
N VAL A 43 -4.77 14.79 1.65
CA VAL A 43 -3.77 13.73 1.87
C VAL A 43 -4.42 12.49 2.49
N LEU A 44 -5.26 12.66 3.51
CA LEU A 44 -5.97 11.56 4.16
C LEU A 44 -6.90 10.84 3.19
N ALA A 45 -7.72 11.59 2.44
CA ALA A 45 -8.62 11.02 1.44
C ALA A 45 -7.86 10.26 0.35
N GLY A 46 -6.76 10.84 -0.17
CA GLY A 46 -5.88 10.19 -1.14
C GLY A 46 -5.21 8.93 -0.58
N THR A 47 -4.81 8.95 0.69
CA THR A 47 -4.21 7.81 1.38
C THR A 47 -5.21 6.66 1.51
N VAL A 48 -6.44 6.95 1.94
CA VAL A 48 -7.51 5.94 2.07
C VAL A 48 -7.86 5.37 0.69
N LEU A 49 -7.97 6.21 -0.33
CA LEU A 49 -8.22 5.78 -1.71
C LEU A 49 -7.11 4.85 -2.21
N MET A 50 -5.85 5.25 -2.03
CA MET A 50 -4.69 4.45 -2.41
C MET A 50 -4.65 3.12 -1.67
N ALA A 51 -4.89 3.12 -0.35
CA ALA A 51 -4.92 1.89 0.43
C ALA A 51 -5.98 0.92 -0.07
N PHE A 52 -7.16 1.42 -0.41
CA PHE A 52 -8.25 0.59 -0.92
C PHE A 52 -7.94 0.01 -2.31
N LEU A 53 -7.39 0.82 -3.22
CA LEU A 53 -7.04 0.38 -4.57
C LEU A 53 -5.81 -0.53 -4.60
N LEU A 54 -4.80 -0.25 -3.78
CA LEU A 54 -3.54 -0.99 -3.75
C LEU A 54 -3.58 -2.25 -2.91
N PHE A 55 -4.62 -2.46 -2.10
CA PHE A 55 -4.77 -3.69 -1.32
C PHE A 55 -4.68 -4.95 -2.20
N ILE A 56 -5.45 -5.03 -3.28
CA ILE A 56 -5.46 -6.20 -4.17
C ILE A 56 -4.12 -6.33 -4.93
N PRO A 57 -3.58 -5.29 -5.60
CA PRO A 57 -2.29 -5.35 -6.26
C PRO A 57 -1.14 -5.74 -5.33
N VAL A 58 -1.06 -5.17 -4.12
CA VAL A 58 0.01 -5.48 -3.15
C VAL A 58 -0.03 -6.96 -2.77
N MET A 59 -1.22 -7.50 -2.50
CA MET A 59 -1.38 -8.93 -2.24
C MET A 59 -1.04 -9.78 -3.46
N GLY A 60 -1.43 -9.36 -4.67
CA GLY A 60 -1.13 -10.07 -5.90
C GLY A 60 0.36 -10.14 -6.21
N VAL A 61 1.07 -9.01 -6.16
CA VAL A 61 2.53 -8.94 -6.38
C VAL A 61 3.27 -9.83 -5.38
N ARG A 62 2.80 -9.88 -4.14
CA ARG A 62 3.38 -10.72 -3.11
C ARG A 62 3.26 -12.22 -3.43
N LEU A 63 2.10 -12.69 -3.87
CA LEU A 63 1.94 -14.09 -4.28
C LEU A 63 2.93 -14.48 -5.40
N PHE A 64 3.16 -13.57 -6.35
CA PHE A 64 4.16 -13.78 -7.40
C PHE A 64 5.61 -13.82 -6.88
N ILE A 65 5.94 -12.99 -5.88
CA ILE A 65 7.28 -12.97 -5.26
C ILE A 65 7.52 -14.23 -4.43
N ASP A 66 6.51 -14.68 -3.68
CA ASP A 66 6.59 -15.90 -2.88
C ASP A 66 6.82 -17.12 -3.79
N ASP A 67 6.06 -17.24 -4.89
CA ASP A 67 6.21 -18.29 -5.93
C ASP A 67 7.64 -18.29 -6.54
N TYR A 68 8.18 -17.09 -6.86
CA TYR A 68 9.54 -16.96 -7.39
C TYR A 68 10.64 -17.36 -6.39
N ARG A 69 10.42 -17.13 -5.09
CA ARG A 69 11.41 -17.46 -4.04
C ARG A 69 11.48 -18.95 -3.75
N ASP A 70 10.35 -19.64 -3.77
CA ASP A 70 10.30 -21.09 -3.53
C ASP A 70 11.05 -21.85 -4.64
N ASP A 71 10.90 -21.44 -5.90
CA ASP A 71 11.61 -22.01 -7.05
C ASP A 71 13.15 -21.82 -6.99
N GLY A 72 13.62 -20.72 -6.39
CA GLY A 72 15.05 -20.42 -6.26
C GLY A 72 15.79 -21.18 -5.16
N SER A 73 15.07 -21.89 -4.28
CA SER A 73 15.64 -22.60 -3.12
C SER A 73 16.01 -24.07 -3.37
N SER A 74 15.74 -24.58 -4.58
CA SER A 74 16.01 -25.96 -4.99
C SER A 74 17.25 -26.15 -5.90
N GLY A 75 18.11 -25.12 -5.99
CA GLY A 75 19.32 -25.10 -6.84
C GLY A 75 20.62 -25.29 -6.09
#